data_AF-A0A971YNT5-F1
#
_entry.id   AF-A0A971YNT5-F1
#
_cell.length_a   1.000
_cell.length_b   1.000
_cell.length_c   1.000
_cell.angle_alpha   90.00
_cell.angle_beta   90.00
_cell.angle_gamma   90.00
#
_symmetry.space_group_name_H-M   'P 1'
#
loop_
_entity.id
_entity.type
_entity.pdbx_description
1 polymer ?
#
loop_
_entity_poly.entity_id
_entity_poly.type
_entity_poly.pdbx_seq_one_letter_code
_entity_poly.pdbx_strand_id
1 'polypeptide(L)' 'MKLTGQGVGRVFQQGVTYEANWSKANRESFTRWTQKNGLEVKLVPGQTWIEVMPKGAEVSWE' A
#
# COMPACT_ATOMS: atom_id res chain seq x y z
N MET A 1 -13.00 11.94 2.09
CA MET A 1 -11.67 11.29 1.94
C MET A 1 -11.12 11.60 0.55
N LYS A 2 -9.82 11.92 0.41
CA LYS A 2 -9.15 12.08 -0.90
C LYS A 2 -8.24 10.87 -1.14
N LEU A 3 -8.48 10.15 -2.25
CA LEU A 3 -7.75 8.93 -2.62
C LEU A 3 -6.68 9.16 -3.71
N THR A 4 -6.32 10.42 -4.00
CA THR A 4 -5.26 10.79 -4.95
C THR A 4 -4.14 11.57 -4.25
N GLY A 5 -2.91 11.42 -4.74
CA GLY A 5 -1.69 11.87 -4.10
C GLY A 5 -0.74 10.70 -3.84
N GLN A 6 -0.07 10.72 -2.69
CA GLN A 6 0.89 9.70 -2.27
C GLN A 6 0.89 9.55 -0.74
N GLY A 7 1.45 8.44 -0.24
CA GLY A 7 1.63 8.19 1.18
C GLY A 7 2.41 6.90 1.46
N VAL A 8 2.51 6.53 2.73
CA VAL A 8 3.06 5.25 3.18
C VAL A 8 1.95 4.22 3.42
N GLY A 9 2.33 2.95 3.49
CA GLY A 9 1.49 1.82 3.86
C GLY A 9 2.33 0.60 4.24
N ARG A 10 1.67 -0.51 4.57
CA ARG A 10 2.30 -1.76 4.99
C ARG A 10 1.67 -2.93 4.23
N VAL A 11 2.50 -3.78 3.67
CA VAL A 11 2.11 -4.93 2.83
C VAL A 11 2.31 -6.21 3.63
N PHE A 12 1.31 -7.08 3.59
CA PHE A 12 1.27 -8.37 4.28
C PHE A 12 1.07 -9.47 3.24
N GLN A 13 2.07 -10.32 3.00
CA GLN A 13 1.94 -11.47 2.08
C GLN A 13 2.95 -12.57 2.39
N GLN A 14 2.58 -13.85 2.23
CA GLN A 14 3.42 -15.03 2.49
C GLN A 14 4.06 -15.04 3.90
N GLY A 15 3.35 -14.54 4.92
CA GLY A 15 3.87 -14.43 6.29
C GLY A 15 4.94 -13.34 6.48
N VAL A 16 5.19 -12.49 5.48
CA VAL A 16 6.15 -11.38 5.55
C VAL A 16 5.42 -10.05 5.51
N THR A 17 5.78 -9.17 6.46
CA THR A 17 5.25 -7.81 6.59
C THR A 17 6.34 -6.79 6.28
N TYR A 18 6.07 -5.84 5.38
CA TYR A 18 7.05 -4.81 4.99
C TYR A 18 6.41 -3.47 4.64
N GLU A 19 7.19 -2.39 4.72
CA GLU A 19 6.73 -1.03 4.41
C GLU A 19 6.80 -0.73 2.91
N ALA A 20 5.78 -0.05 2.43
CA ALA A 20 5.66 0.41 1.05
C ALA A 20 5.19 1.87 0.98
N ASN A 21 5.46 2.51 -0.14
CA ASN A 21 4.86 3.79 -0.53
C ASN A 21 3.76 3.52 -1.54
N TRP A 22 2.69 4.32 -1.53
CA TRP A 22 1.67 4.32 -2.56
C TRP A 22 1.61 5.67 -3.28
N SER A 23 1.23 5.65 -4.56
CA SER A 23 0.91 6.87 -5.31
C SER A 23 -0.22 6.64 -6.32
N LYS A 24 -1.07 7.66 -6.52
CA LYS A 24 -2.18 7.65 -7.48
C LYS A 24 -2.41 9.08 -7.99
N ALA A 25 -2.07 9.34 -9.25
CA ALA A 25 -2.00 10.70 -9.79
C ALA A 25 -3.39 11.35 -9.93
N ASN A 26 -4.32 10.68 -10.61
CA ASN A 26 -5.72 11.13 -10.76
C ASN A 26 -6.71 9.99 -10.41
N ARG A 27 -8.01 10.16 -10.68
CA ARG A 27 -9.03 9.17 -10.29
C ARG A 27 -8.94 7.88 -11.13
N GLU A 28 -8.73 8.00 -12.43
CA GLU A 28 -8.59 6.87 -13.37
C GLU A 28 -7.27 6.09 -13.20
N SER A 29 -6.19 6.76 -12.78
CA SER A 29 -4.85 6.15 -12.60
C SER A 29 -4.89 4.95 -11.68
N PHE A 30 -4.17 3.87 -12.01
CA PHE A 30 -3.91 2.80 -11.04
C PHE A 30 -3.13 3.34 -9.82
N THR A 31 -3.41 2.78 -8.64
CA THR A 31 -2.59 3.04 -7.45
C THR A 31 -1.33 2.18 -7.55
N ARG A 32 -0.17 2.83 -7.72
CA ARG A 32 1.13 2.15 -7.73
C ARG A 32 1.64 1.99 -6.31
N TRP A 33 2.33 0.89 -6.05
CA TRP A 33 2.91 0.55 -4.75
C TRP A 33 4.39 0.23 -4.93
N THR A 34 5.28 0.83 -4.14
CA THR A 34 6.73 0.61 -4.22
C THR A 34 7.36 0.34 -2.86
N GLN A 35 8.39 -0.51 -2.83
CA GLN A 35 9.21 -0.75 -1.64
C GLN A 35 10.15 0.44 -1.37
N LYS A 36 10.86 0.43 -0.23
CA LYS A 36 11.85 1.47 0.14
C LYS A 36 12.97 1.68 -0.88
N ASN A 37 13.30 0.67 -1.67
CA ASN A 37 14.30 0.73 -2.75
C ASN A 37 13.75 1.24 -4.09
N GLY A 38 12.47 1.67 -4.14
CA GLY A 38 11.80 2.16 -5.34
C GLY A 38 11.26 1.07 -6.28
N LEU A 39 11.55 -0.21 -6.05
CA LEU A 39 10.99 -1.32 -6.85
C LEU A 39 9.50 -1.49 -6.58
N GLU A 40 8.75 -1.88 -7.61
CA GLU A 40 7.30 -2.11 -7.51
C GLU A 40 6.96 -3.31 -6.62
N VAL A 41 5.90 -3.18 -5.83
CA VAL A 41 5.36 -4.24 -4.97
C VAL A 41 4.73 -5.31 -5.85
N LYS A 42 5.40 -6.46 -5.95
CA LYS A 42 4.83 -7.66 -6.56
C LYS A 42 3.80 -8.27 -5.61
N LEU A 43 2.52 -8.04 -5.90
CA LEU A 43 1.40 -8.74 -5.27
C LEU A 43 1.47 -10.23 -5.62
N VAL A 44 1.14 -11.08 -4.65
CA VAL A 44 1.02 -12.53 -4.88
C VAL A 44 -0.25 -12.86 -5.69
N PRO A 45 -0.24 -13.94 -6.52
CA PRO A 45 -1.44 -14.37 -7.23
C PRO A 45 -2.56 -14.76 -6.26
N GLY A 46 -3.72 -14.11 -6.38
CA GLY A 46 -4.88 -14.35 -5.53
C GLY A 46 -5.68 -13.08 -5.24
N GLN A 47 -6.52 -13.12 -4.21
CA GLN A 47 -7.29 -11.97 -3.77
C GLN A 47 -6.39 -10.99 -2.99
N THR A 48 -6.33 -9.74 -3.45
CA THR A 48 -5.70 -8.63 -2.73
C THR A 48 -6.77 -7.80 -2.02
N TRP A 49 -6.57 -7.54 -0.72
CA TRP A 49 -7.36 -6.59 0.05
C TRP A 49 -6.57 -5.28 0.21
N ILE A 50 -7.27 -4.14 0.22
CA ILE A 50 -6.68 -2.81 0.45
C ILE A 50 -7.51 -2.11 1.52
N GLU A 51 -6.93 -1.92 2.69
CA GLU A 51 -7.52 -1.16 3.79
C GLU A 51 -6.99 0.29 3.77
N VAL A 52 -7.88 1.26 3.97
CA VAL A 52 -7.54 2.70 3.91
C VAL A 52 -7.73 3.32 5.29
N MET A 53 -6.64 3.36 6.05
CA MET A 53 -6.64 3.82 7.44
C MET A 53 -6.73 5.35 7.57
N PRO A 54 -7.29 5.87 8.69
CA PRO A 54 -7.15 7.27 9.08
C PRO A 54 -5.66 7.69 9.22
N LYS A 55 -5.37 8.97 8.99
CA LYS A 55 -4.02 9.50 9.26
C LYS A 55 -3.72 9.42 10.76
N GLY A 56 -2.56 8.86 11.11
CA GLY A 56 -2.13 8.69 12.50
C GLY A 56 -2.78 7.49 13.20
N ALA A 57 -3.53 6.65 12.50
CA ALA A 57 -3.92 5.34 13.03
C ALA A 57 -2.67 4.44 13.14
N GLU A 58 -2.49 3.80 14.29
CA GLU A 58 -1.49 2.76 14.47
C GLU A 58 -1.98 1.45 13.87
N VAL A 59 -1.04 0.60 13.46
CA VAL A 59 -1.33 -0.73 12.90
C VAL A 59 -0.54 -1.74 13.73
N SER A 60 -1.26 -2.61 14.44
CA SER A 60 -0.71 -3.69 15.27
C SER A 60 -1.07 -5.04 14.67
N TRP A 61 -0.11 -5.96 14.62
CA TRP A 61 -0.27 -7.34 14.19
C TRP A 61 0.72 -8.22 14.97
N GLU A 62 0.50 -9.53 14.93
CA GLU A 62 1.35 -10.58 15.53
C GLU A 62 2.25 -11.23 14.46
#